data_AF-A0A0E2YWW1-F1
#
_entry.id   AF-A0A0E2YWW1-F1
#
_cell.length_a   1.000
_cell.length_b   1.000
_cell.length_c   1.000
_cell.angle_alpha   90.00
_cell.angle_beta   90.00
_cell.angle_gamma   90.00
#
_symmetry.space_group_name_H-M   'P 1'
#
loop_
_entity.id
_entity.type
_entity.pdbx_description
1 polymer ?
#
loop_
_entity_poly.entity_id
_entity_poly.type
_entity_poly.pdbx_seq_one_letter_code
_entity_poly.pdbx_strand_id
1 'polypeptide(L)'
;MHERIKLLYQLTGEAIETARRVSVNLRPNVLDNLGLLGAIEWLVRELEQRTKIDCTLESTISNLSCHNKSYETAIFRIIQEVFINITRHSNAT
;
A
#
# COMPACT_ATOMS: atom_id res chain seq x y z
N MET A 1 -28.01 -20.65 -7.69
CA MET A 1 -27.32 -20.08 -6.51
C MET A 1 -25.83 -19.83 -6.78
N HIS A 2 -25.09 -20.81 -7.31
CA HIS A 2 -23.66 -20.67 -7.69
C HIS A 2 -23.37 -19.53 -8.69
N GLU A 3 -24.21 -19.30 -9.70
CA GLU A 3 -23.98 -18.20 -10.65
C GLU A 3 -24.05 -16.81 -10.03
N ARG A 4 -24.98 -16.59 -9.08
CA ARG A 4 -25.10 -15.29 -8.41
C ARG A 4 -23.90 -14.98 -7.52
N ILE A 5 -23.34 -16.01 -6.87
CA ILE A 5 -22.09 -15.88 -6.10
C ILE A 5 -20.93 -15.53 -7.03
N LYS A 6 -20.83 -16.21 -8.18
CA LYS A 6 -19.78 -15.95 -9.18
C LYS A 6 -19.86 -14.52 -9.73
N LEU A 7 -21.07 -14.04 -10.03
CA LEU A 7 -21.32 -12.67 -10.47
C LEU A 7 -20.94 -11.64 -9.39
N LEU A 8 -21.28 -11.91 -8.13
CA LEU A 8 -20.90 -11.04 -7.01
C LEU A 8 -19.38 -10.95 -6.86
N TYR A 9 -18.66 -12.07 -6.96
CA TYR A 9 -17.19 -12.07 -6.93
C TYR A 9 -16.59 -11.25 -8.08
N GLN A 10 -17.10 -11.38 -9.31
CA GLN A 10 -16.65 -10.57 -10.45
C GLN A 10 -16.88 -9.07 -10.22
N LEU A 11 -18.09 -8.69 -9.81
CA LEU A 11 -18.42 -7.28 -9.54
C LEU A 11 -17.55 -6.68 -8.43
N THR A 12 -17.27 -7.44 -7.37
CA THR A 12 -16.34 -6.98 -6.32
C THR A 12 -14.91 -6.83 -6.84
N GLY A 13 -14.44 -7.75 -7.68
CA GLY A 13 -13.12 -7.65 -8.32
C GLY A 13 -13.00 -6.41 -9.22
N GLU A 14 -14.02 -6.14 -10.03
CA GLU A 14 -14.07 -4.95 -10.89
C GLU A 14 -14.12 -3.64 -10.09
N ALA A 15 -14.86 -3.63 -8.98
CA ALA A 15 -14.91 -2.47 -8.09
C ALA A 15 -13.54 -2.20 -7.43
N ILE A 16 -12.84 -3.26 -6.99
CA ILE A 16 -11.48 -3.15 -6.43
C ILE A 16 -10.52 -2.62 -7.48
N GLU A 17 -10.54 -3.15 -8.70
CA GLU A 17 -9.65 -2.68 -9.78
C GLU A 17 -9.94 -1.23 -10.19
N THR A 18 -11.21 -0.83 -10.18
CA THR A 18 -11.60 0.56 -10.45
C THR A 18 -11.12 1.50 -9.35
N ALA A 19 -11.32 1.13 -8.08
CA ALA A 19 -10.82 1.90 -6.94
C ALA A 19 -9.29 2.01 -6.98
N ARG A 20 -8.59 0.91 -7.31
CA ARG A 20 -7.13 0.90 -7.50
C ARG A 20 -6.71 1.85 -8.62
N ARG A 21 -7.38 1.82 -9.77
CA ARG A 21 -7.08 2.72 -10.92
C ARG A 21 -7.27 4.19 -10.58
N VAL A 22 -8.36 4.55 -9.90
CA VAL A 22 -8.61 5.93 -9.45
C VAL A 22 -7.55 6.35 -8.43
N SER A 23 -7.25 5.48 -7.47
CA SER A 23 -6.20 5.72 -6.47
C SER A 23 -4.82 5.85 -7.09
N VAL A 24 -4.55 5.18 -8.22
CA VAL A 24 -3.29 5.27 -8.96
C VAL A 24 -3.08 6.65 -9.61
N ASN A 25 -4.14 7.40 -9.89
CA ASN A 25 -4.01 8.76 -10.40
C ASN A 25 -3.89 9.80 -9.27
N LEU A 26 -4.13 9.39 -8.01
CA LEU A 26 -4.07 10.27 -6.85
C LEU A 26 -2.78 10.05 -6.06
N ARG A 27 -2.05 11.13 -5.79
CA ARG A 27 -0.94 11.07 -4.84
C ARG A 27 -1.50 10.79 -3.45
N PRO A 28 -0.98 9.80 -2.70
CA PRO A 28 -1.38 9.56 -1.32
C PRO A 28 -1.11 10.80 -0.46
N ASN A 29 -2.13 11.33 0.22
CA ASN A 29 -1.98 12.53 1.07
C ASN A 29 -0.93 12.37 2.18
N VAL A 30 -0.66 11.14 2.62
CA VAL A 30 0.40 10.85 3.59
C VAL A 30 1.79 11.20 3.06
N LEU A 31 2.02 11.08 1.74
CA LEU A 31 3.25 11.52 1.09
C LEU A 31 3.38 13.05 1.06
N ASP A 32 2.26 13.76 0.88
CA ASP A 32 2.27 15.23 0.91
C ASP A 32 2.57 15.76 2.32
N ASN A 33 2.05 15.09 3.35
CA ASN A 33 2.17 15.56 4.73
C ASN A 33 3.49 15.14 5.40
N LEU A 34 4.01 13.95 5.11
CA LEU A 34 5.15 13.35 5.82
C LEU A 34 6.40 13.19 4.96
N GLY A 35 6.32 13.41 3.65
CA GLY A 35 7.37 13.02 2.72
C GLY A 35 7.51 11.50 2.59
N LEU A 36 8.43 11.04 1.73
CA LEU A 36 8.54 9.61 1.40
C LEU A 36 8.94 8.74 2.59
N LEU A 37 9.98 9.12 3.35
CA LEU A 37 10.42 8.35 4.50
C LEU A 37 9.32 8.25 5.58
N GLY A 38 8.71 9.38 5.96
CA GLY A 38 7.64 9.40 6.95
C GLY A 38 6.38 8.66 6.47
N ALA A 39 6.09 8.67 5.17
CA ALA A 39 5.01 7.87 4.61
C ALA A 39 5.30 6.36 4.68
N ILE A 40 6.55 5.93 4.49
CA ILE A 40 6.95 4.52 4.65
C ILE A 40 6.89 4.11 6.13
N GLU A 41 7.37 4.94 7.05
CA GLU A 41 7.22 4.71 8.50
C GLU A 41 5.75 4.54 8.89
N TRP A 42 4.88 5.37 8.33
CA TRP A 42 3.44 5.26 8.55
C TRP A 42 2.88 3.93 8.03
N LEU A 43 3.27 3.48 6.82
CA LEU A 43 2.85 2.18 6.27
C LEU A 43 3.29 1.01 7.15
N VAL A 44 4.52 1.06 7.69
CA VAL A 44 5.05 0.01 8.58
C VAL A 44 4.22 -0.09 9.86
N ARG A 45 3.89 1.07 10.48
CA ARG A 45 3.02 1.10 11.66
C ARG A 45 1.60 0.61 11.34
N GLU A 46 1.06 0.96 10.17
CA GLU A 46 -0.25 0.47 9.74
C GLU A 46 -0.26 -1.05 9.58
N LEU A 47 0.82 -1.61 9.00
CA LEU A 47 1.00 -3.05 8.85
C LEU A 47 1.02 -3.74 10.22
N GLU A 48 1.90 -3.30 11.12
CA GLU A 48 2.05 -3.82 12.47
C GLU A 48 0.71 -3.76 13.24
N GLN A 49 -0.02 -2.64 13.15
CA GLN A 49 -1.33 -2.50 13.80
C GLN A 49 -2.36 -3.52 13.31
N ARG A 50 -2.36 -3.82 12.01
CA ARG A 50 -3.31 -4.72 11.35
C ARG A 50 -2.97 -6.19 11.54
N THR A 51 -1.69 -6.54 11.49
CA THR A 51 -1.25 -7.94 11.54
C THR A 51 -0.81 -8.38 12.93
N LYS A 52 -0.49 -7.43 13.84
CA LYS A 52 0.16 -7.68 15.14
C LYS A 52 1.56 -8.27 15.04
N ILE A 53 2.17 -8.25 13.85
CA ILE A 53 3.54 -8.67 13.63
C ILE A 53 4.46 -7.48 13.90
N ASP A 54 5.44 -7.67 14.77
CA ASP A 54 6.47 -6.67 15.06
C ASP A 54 7.25 -6.32 13.79
N CYS A 55 7.29 -5.04 13.44
CA CYS A 55 7.87 -4.56 12.19
C CYS A 55 8.85 -3.42 12.45
N THR A 56 10.12 -3.63 12.10
CA THR A 56 11.17 -2.60 12.23
C THR A 56 11.50 -2.00 10.86
N LEU A 57 11.51 -0.66 10.78
CA LEU A 57 12.05 0.05 9.62
C LEU A 57 13.46 0.54 9.92
N GLU A 58 14.44 0.07 9.15
CA GLU A 58 15.81 0.57 9.19
C GLU A 58 16.11 1.35 7.91
N SER A 59 16.57 2.60 8.05
CA SER A 59 16.99 3.45 6.93
C SER A 59 18.35 4.09 7.23
N THR A 60 19.29 3.93 6.31
CA THR A 60 20.57 4.66 6.33
C THR A 60 20.46 6.04 5.65
N ILE A 61 19.31 6.33 5.04
CA ILE A 61 19.05 7.57 4.33
C ILE A 61 18.24 8.49 5.26
N SER A 62 18.90 9.56 5.72
CA SER A 62 18.31 10.54 6.64
C SER A 62 17.36 11.53 5.95
N ASN A 63 17.43 11.69 4.63
CA ASN A 63 16.45 12.44 3.85
C ASN A 63 16.19 11.75 2.50
N LEU A 64 15.10 11.00 2.44
CA LEU A 64 14.66 10.33 1.24
C LEU A 64 13.67 11.24 0.50
N SER A 65 14.18 12.11 -0.36
CA SER A 65 13.35 12.91 -1.28
C SER A 65 13.76 12.63 -2.71
N CYS A 66 12.79 12.37 -3.57
CA CYS A 66 13.02 12.39 -4.99
C CYS A 66 12.61 13.78 -5.47
N HIS A 67 13.48 14.48 -6.21
CA HIS A 67 13.13 15.77 -6.82
C HIS A 67 11.88 15.71 -7.71
N ASN A 68 11.42 14.50 -8.08
CA ASN A 68 10.19 14.22 -8.80
C ASN A 68 9.15 13.51 -7.91
N LYS A 69 8.02 14.19 -7.65
CA LYS A 69 6.88 13.67 -6.86
C LYS A 69 6.26 12.39 -7.43
N SER A 70 6.32 12.19 -8.74
CA SER A 70 5.81 10.96 -9.38
C SER A 70 6.65 9.74 -9.00
N TYR A 71 7.96 9.92 -8.81
CA TYR A 71 8.83 8.83 -8.34
C TYR A 71 8.56 8.50 -6.87
N GLU A 72 8.39 9.51 -6.01
CA GLU A 72 8.01 9.26 -4.61
C GLU A 72 6.70 8.49 -4.51
N THR A 73 5.72 8.86 -5.34
CA THR A 73 4.42 8.17 -5.41
C THR A 73 4.57 6.73 -5.89
N ALA A 74 5.40 6.49 -6.91
CA ALA A 74 5.65 5.15 -7.42
C ALA A 74 6.36 4.26 -6.37
N ILE A 75 7.40 4.77 -5.71
CA ILE A 75 8.14 4.05 -4.67
C ILE A 75 7.23 3.69 -3.52
N PHE A 76 6.45 4.65 -3.02
CA PHE A 76 5.49 4.41 -1.95
C PHE A 76 4.50 3.29 -2.29
N ARG A 77 3.98 3.27 -3.53
CA ARG A 77 3.05 2.23 -3.96
C ARG A 77 3.69 0.87 -4.14
N ILE A 78 4.95 0.81 -4.60
CA ILE A 78 5.71 -0.44 -4.67
C ILE A 78 5.82 -1.03 -3.26
N ILE A 79 6.19 -0.23 -2.27
CA ILE A 79 6.31 -0.67 -0.87
C ILE A 79 4.95 -1.11 -0.32
N GLN A 80 3.90 -0.34 -0.58
CA GLN A 80 2.53 -0.69 -0.17
C GLN A 80 2.10 -2.05 -0.75
N GLU A 81 2.33 -2.30 -2.03
CA GLU A 81 1.97 -3.56 -2.68
C GLU A 81 2.80 -4.73 -2.15
N VAL A 82 4.08 -4.51 -1.84
CA VAL A 82 4.92 -5.51 -1.16
C VAL A 82 4.32 -5.89 0.18
N PHE A 83 3.85 -4.93 0.99
CA PHE A 83 3.19 -5.24 2.26
C PHE A 83 1.87 -5.97 2.09
N ILE A 84 1.05 -5.57 1.11
CA ILE A 84 -0.18 -6.31 0.76
C ILE A 84 0.17 -7.76 0.38
N ASN A 85 1.20 -7.97 -0.41
CA ASN A 85 1.63 -9.31 -0.81
C ASN A 85 2.15 -10.12 0.38
N ILE A 86 2.93 -9.52 1.27
CA ILE A 86 3.38 -10.17 2.51
C ILE A 86 2.16 -10.61 3.33
N THR A 87 1.22 -9.71 3.63
CA THR A 87 0.02 -10.07 4.43
C THR A 87 -0.84 -11.15 3.78
N ARG A 88 -0.93 -11.18 2.44
CA ARG A 88 -1.75 -12.16 1.73
C ARG A 88 -1.08 -13.51 1.51
N HIS A 89 0.24 -13.54 1.36
CA HIS A 89 0.94 -14.71 0.83
C HIS A 89 2.03 -15.27 1.74
N SER A 90 2.55 -14.51 2.70
CA SER A 90 3.65 -14.99 3.54
C SER A 90 3.22 -15.97 4.64
N ASN A 91 1.92 -16.18 4.86
CA ASN A 91 1.36 -16.87 6.03
C ASN A 91 1.86 -16.31 7.36
N ALA A 92 2.39 -15.09 7.39
CA ALA A 92 2.73 -14.42 8.64
C ALA A 92 1.41 -14.14 9.37
N THR A 93 1.15 -14.95 10.40
CA THR A 93 -0.03 -14.90 11.28
C THR A 93 0.43 -14.67 12.71
#